data_AF-A0A7S1S3P6-F1
#
_entry.id   AF-A0A7S1S3P6-F1
#
_cell.length_a   1.000
_cell.length_b   1.000
_cell.length_c   1.000
_cell.angle_alpha   90.00
_cell.angle_beta   90.00
_cell.angle_gamma   90.00
#
_symmetry.space_group_name_H-M   'P 1'
#
loop_
_entity.id
_entity.type
_entity.pdbx_description
1 polymer ?
#
loop_
_entity_poly.entity_id
_entity_poly.type
_entity_poly.pdbx_seq_one_letter_code
_entity_poly.pdbx_strand_id
1 'polypeptide(L)'
;MPAQRMQGLETTLNQPQDRRRRSCFPCNLSRCCPCLPTSWTKVQDWLHLVLITGVLGSLFCLLQMIYELGFGSDCRSPLCFKQWIAGVIVLPTTIYFIQTIGNYDEQLKEKKQRHKEEVNKLISEYNETVADLQRTCQNLTETANGFAATCFNQQSSSFKDFLKQIKDIAQYYVEPELLTELRRFIQQWFETFSGTLINPRSSPLLEDWDVKLMRCTSVQALCDTALKMLESFKVDRPRFEQTGSIEDGGMVAQSPQQAHQGFGGRCRMSWVTCGRFGCCRRERSDSVNGMPVTFLFGCVKLRVLSRSHANLLFAFLADILLIVFEAYTDRWPSFILVILNEACVVSMLACFDHINEIAQLERQIHVIEQRKEDVRQRRDEATESWSKVEQLHDLWKYRTLPSLMIMGKVHKELHALDVQRMSALHSGNDQVEDQRVNFLRRANDCLEVTQRQLGDLQDWRGQQPRKEWKDTFGQELLGWEHASLNDVLSTMEDPRMLRLPPPTATPGASPGATGSGPPRA
;
A
#
# COMPACT_ATOMS: atom_id res chain seq x y z
N MET A 1 0.67 -8.78 -18.82
CA MET A 1 -0.52 -8.29 -19.54
C MET A 1 -1.83 -8.65 -18.79
N PRO A 2 -2.30 -7.83 -17.82
CA PRO A 2 -3.64 -7.96 -17.25
C PRO A 2 -4.55 -6.71 -17.45
N ALA A 3 -4.03 -5.58 -17.95
CA ALA A 3 -4.76 -4.30 -17.99
C ALA A 3 -5.89 -4.23 -19.04
N GLN A 4 -5.85 -5.02 -20.12
CA GLN A 4 -6.87 -4.96 -21.18
C GLN A 4 -8.20 -5.66 -20.81
N ARG A 5 -8.25 -6.42 -19.70
CA ARG A 5 -9.48 -7.14 -19.30
C ARG A 5 -10.42 -6.30 -18.42
N MET A 6 -9.96 -5.19 -17.84
CA MET A 6 -10.81 -4.29 -17.05
C MET A 6 -11.56 -3.26 -17.91
N GLN A 7 -10.99 -2.78 -19.02
CA GLN A 7 -11.64 -1.77 -19.87
C GLN A 7 -12.91 -2.26 -20.60
N GLY A 8 -13.09 -3.59 -20.76
CA GLY A 8 -14.30 -4.16 -21.38
C GLY A 8 -15.52 -4.25 -20.45
N LEU A 9 -15.33 -4.07 -19.14
CA LEU A 9 -16.40 -4.26 -18.15
C LEU A 9 -17.06 -2.94 -17.72
N GLU A 10 -16.38 -1.81 -17.86
CA GLU A 10 -16.93 -0.48 -17.51
C GLU A 10 -17.98 0.01 -18.51
N THR A 11 -17.89 -0.37 -19.79
CA THR A 11 -18.74 0.18 -20.85
C THR A 11 -20.17 -0.40 -20.86
N THR A 12 -20.44 -1.50 -20.15
CA THR A 12 -21.78 -2.14 -20.13
C THR A 12 -22.61 -1.82 -18.89
N LEU A 13 -22.05 -1.16 -17.88
CA LEU A 13 -22.75 -0.85 -16.61
C LEU A 13 -23.41 0.53 -16.54
N ASN A 14 -23.26 1.36 -17.57
CA ASN A 14 -23.74 2.76 -17.58
C ASN A 14 -24.76 3.09 -18.67
N GLN A 15 -25.41 2.10 -19.30
CA GLN A 15 -26.63 2.41 -20.05
C GLN A 15 -27.81 2.47 -19.08
N PRO A 16 -28.39 3.67 -18.79
CA PRO A 16 -29.68 3.73 -18.14
C PRO A 16 -30.67 3.03 -19.09
N GLN A 17 -31.14 1.84 -18.71
CA GLN A 17 -32.29 1.21 -19.35
C GLN A 17 -33.52 2.05 -19.04
N ASP A 18 -33.66 3.15 -19.76
CA ASP A 18 -34.77 4.07 -19.72
C ASP A 18 -35.94 3.43 -20.49
N ARG A 19 -36.50 2.37 -19.90
CA ARG A 19 -37.74 1.76 -20.37
C ARG A 19 -38.85 2.78 -20.11
N ARG A 20 -39.17 3.55 -21.16
CA ARG A 20 -40.34 4.45 -21.31
C ARG A 20 -41.64 3.81 -20.82
N ARG A 21 -41.86 3.74 -19.51
CA ARG A 21 -43.19 3.62 -18.91
C ARG A 21 -43.62 5.04 -18.57
N ARG A 22 -44.79 5.43 -19.04
CA ARG A 22 -45.41 6.74 -18.77
C ARG A 22 -45.54 6.89 -17.25
N SER A 23 -44.57 7.55 -16.59
CA SER A 23 -44.66 7.80 -15.16
C SER A 23 -45.43 9.09 -14.96
N CYS A 24 -46.52 9.02 -14.19
CA CYS A 24 -47.23 10.21 -13.69
C CYS A 24 -46.38 11.00 -12.68
N PHE A 25 -45.21 10.48 -12.28
CA PHE A 25 -44.29 11.10 -11.33
C PHE A 25 -43.06 11.67 -12.04
N PRO A 26 -42.47 12.76 -11.53
CA PRO A 26 -42.77 13.43 -10.25
C PRO A 26 -44.00 14.37 -10.30
N CYS A 27 -44.78 14.44 -9.21
CA CYS A 27 -45.86 15.41 -9.02
C CYS A 27 -45.47 16.45 -7.96
N ASN A 28 -45.64 17.74 -8.27
CA ASN A 28 -45.38 18.83 -7.33
C ASN A 28 -46.71 19.42 -6.81
N LEU A 29 -47.03 19.15 -5.54
CA LEU A 29 -48.21 19.67 -4.83
C LEU A 29 -47.90 20.97 -4.07
N SER A 30 -46.70 21.54 -4.23
CA SER A 30 -46.24 22.73 -3.50
C SER A 30 -47.13 23.97 -3.71
N ARG A 31 -47.89 24.04 -4.80
CA ARG A 31 -48.86 25.13 -5.05
C ARG A 31 -50.10 25.06 -4.14
N CYS A 32 -50.44 23.90 -3.60
CA CYS A 32 -51.63 23.71 -2.77
C CYS A 32 -51.36 23.94 -1.27
N CYS A 33 -50.13 23.70 -0.79
CA CYS A 33 -49.80 23.77 0.64
C CYS A 33 -48.38 24.34 0.86
N PRO A 34 -48.19 25.67 0.91
CA PRO A 34 -46.86 26.28 1.04
C PRO A 34 -46.21 26.07 2.42
N CYS A 35 -46.97 25.68 3.45
CA CYS A 35 -46.48 25.50 4.82
C CYS A 35 -45.85 24.12 5.07
N LEU A 36 -45.98 23.16 4.14
CA LEU A 36 -45.45 21.82 4.30
C LEU A 36 -44.02 21.73 3.74
N PRO A 37 -43.11 20.97 4.39
CA PRO A 37 -41.77 20.73 3.86
C PRO A 37 -41.80 20.20 2.43
N THR A 38 -40.77 20.49 1.64
CA THR A 38 -40.66 20.03 0.25
C THR A 38 -40.75 18.51 0.11
N SER A 39 -40.23 17.78 1.10
CA SER A 39 -40.35 16.32 1.18
C SER A 39 -41.79 15.84 1.22
N TRP A 40 -42.74 16.61 1.75
CA TRP A 40 -44.16 16.20 1.80
C TRP A 40 -44.95 16.64 0.57
N THR A 41 -44.42 17.59 -0.20
CA THR A 41 -45.14 18.20 -1.33
C THR A 41 -44.62 17.75 -2.69
N LYS A 42 -43.44 17.14 -2.77
CA LYS A 42 -42.85 16.58 -4.00
C LYS A 42 -42.95 15.05 -4.01
N VAL A 43 -43.99 14.53 -4.65
CA VAL A 43 -44.19 13.08 -4.78
C VAL A 43 -43.33 12.55 -5.92
N GLN A 44 -42.27 11.81 -5.57
CA GLN A 44 -41.22 11.40 -6.50
C GLN A 44 -41.54 10.09 -7.21
N ASP A 45 -42.15 9.16 -6.49
CA ASP A 45 -42.52 7.84 -6.99
C ASP A 45 -43.77 7.32 -6.28
N TRP A 46 -44.19 6.12 -6.69
CA TRP A 46 -45.37 5.47 -6.11
C TRP A 46 -45.21 5.17 -4.63
N LEU A 47 -44.00 4.79 -4.17
CA LEU A 47 -43.77 4.50 -2.75
C LEU A 47 -43.93 5.76 -1.91
N HIS A 48 -43.38 6.89 -2.35
CA HIS A 48 -43.51 8.15 -1.66
C HIS A 48 -44.98 8.57 -1.53
N LEU A 49 -45.77 8.37 -2.60
CA LEU A 49 -47.20 8.62 -2.56
C LEU A 49 -47.88 7.76 -1.48
N VAL A 50 -47.62 6.45 -1.48
CA VAL A 50 -48.20 5.52 -0.50
C VAL A 50 -47.82 5.93 0.92
N LEU A 51 -46.56 6.28 1.15
CA LEU A 51 -46.07 6.76 2.45
C LEU A 51 -46.80 8.01 2.93
N ILE A 52 -46.92 9.04 2.07
CA ILE A 52 -47.63 10.27 2.41
C ILE A 52 -49.10 9.96 2.72
N THR A 53 -49.77 9.15 1.89
CA THR A 53 -51.16 8.76 2.13
C THR A 53 -51.34 7.97 3.42
N GLY A 54 -50.37 7.11 3.76
CA GLY A 54 -50.34 6.35 5.00
C GLY A 54 -50.23 7.23 6.22
N VAL A 55 -49.30 8.19 6.18
CA VAL A 55 -49.13 9.12 7.29
C VAL A 55 -50.35 10.01 7.47
N LEU A 56 -50.92 10.54 6.39
CA LEU A 56 -52.17 11.31 6.47
C LEU A 56 -53.33 10.48 7.03
N GLY A 57 -53.46 9.21 6.59
CA GLY A 57 -54.46 8.28 7.11
C GLY A 57 -54.27 7.98 8.60
N SER A 58 -53.05 7.74 9.03
CA SER A 58 -52.72 7.49 10.44
C SER A 58 -52.92 8.74 11.34
N LEU A 59 -52.60 9.93 10.85
CA LEU A 59 -52.88 11.19 11.54
C LEU A 59 -54.39 11.43 11.67
N PHE A 60 -55.16 11.17 10.62
CA PHE A 60 -56.62 11.22 10.67
C PHE A 60 -57.17 10.23 11.70
N CYS A 61 -56.62 9.01 11.76
CA CYS A 61 -56.97 8.01 12.77
C CYS A 61 -56.71 8.51 14.20
N LEU A 62 -55.53 9.06 14.45
CA LEU A 62 -55.17 9.64 15.75
C LEU A 62 -56.13 10.77 16.15
N LEU A 63 -56.46 11.67 15.20
CA LEU A 63 -57.41 12.75 15.45
C LEU A 63 -58.83 12.26 15.72
N GLN A 64 -59.30 11.26 14.97
CA GLN A 64 -60.60 10.64 15.19
C GLN A 64 -60.65 9.95 16.57
N MET A 65 -59.60 9.22 16.96
CA MET A 65 -59.53 8.61 18.28
C MET A 65 -59.55 9.67 19.40
N ILE A 66 -58.81 10.77 19.24
CA ILE A 66 -58.83 11.89 20.20
C ILE A 66 -60.24 12.51 20.27
N TYR A 67 -60.91 12.67 19.12
CA TYR A 67 -62.27 13.22 19.06
C TYR A 67 -63.27 12.30 19.76
N GLU A 68 -63.24 10.99 19.48
CA GLU A 68 -64.11 10.00 20.13
C GLU A 68 -63.86 9.91 21.64
N LEU A 69 -62.60 10.03 22.08
CA LEU A 69 -62.24 10.08 23.50
C LEU A 69 -62.74 11.36 24.19
N GLY A 70 -62.71 12.50 23.50
CA GLY A 70 -63.09 13.79 24.08
C GLY A 70 -64.59 14.07 24.07
N PHE A 71 -65.29 13.62 23.02
CA PHE A 71 -66.68 14.00 22.76
C PHE A 71 -67.66 12.82 22.64
N GLY A 72 -67.17 11.57 22.66
CA GLY A 72 -68.02 10.38 22.54
C GLY A 72 -68.87 10.13 23.78
N SER A 73 -70.19 10.05 23.61
CA SER A 73 -71.16 9.81 24.69
C SER A 73 -71.14 8.38 25.28
N ASP A 74 -70.39 7.46 24.66
CA ASP A 74 -70.49 6.02 24.93
C ASP A 74 -69.35 5.45 25.80
N CYS A 75 -68.41 6.28 26.24
CA CYS A 75 -67.34 5.86 27.16
C CYS A 75 -67.80 5.87 28.63
N ARG A 76 -68.70 4.95 29.02
CA ARG A 76 -69.13 4.82 30.44
C ARG A 76 -68.14 4.08 31.35
N SER A 77 -67.03 3.55 30.81
CA SER A 77 -65.99 2.87 31.59
C SER A 77 -64.75 3.76 31.72
N PRO A 78 -64.21 3.98 32.93
CA PRO A 78 -63.14 4.95 33.20
C PRO A 78 -61.79 4.63 32.55
N LEU A 79 -61.66 3.52 31.81
CA LEU A 79 -60.40 3.14 31.18
C LEU A 79 -60.44 3.02 29.66
N CYS A 80 -61.61 3.03 29.01
CA CYS A 80 -61.79 2.85 27.55
C CYS A 80 -60.64 2.14 26.83
N PHE A 81 -60.17 1.04 27.43
CA PHE A 81 -58.83 0.47 27.15
C PHE A 81 -58.73 -0.02 25.72
N LYS A 82 -59.87 -0.44 25.17
CA LYS A 82 -60.03 -0.85 23.78
C LYS A 82 -59.67 0.25 22.76
N GLN A 83 -59.90 1.53 23.06
CA GLN A 83 -59.55 2.64 22.15
C GLN A 83 -58.06 2.99 22.21
N TRP A 84 -57.43 2.83 23.38
CA TRP A 84 -55.99 3.13 23.54
C TRP A 84 -55.09 2.10 22.88
N ILE A 85 -55.50 0.82 22.81
CA ILE A 85 -54.71 -0.24 22.19
C ILE A 85 -54.36 0.09 20.73
N ALA A 86 -55.33 0.53 19.93
CA ALA A 86 -55.09 0.88 18.53
C ALA A 86 -54.11 2.06 18.39
N GLY A 87 -54.28 3.11 19.19
CA GLY A 87 -53.37 4.26 19.21
C GLY A 87 -51.94 3.90 19.62
N VAL A 88 -51.77 3.03 20.62
CA VAL A 88 -50.44 2.58 21.09
C VAL A 88 -49.71 1.76 20.03
N ILE A 89 -50.44 0.99 19.20
CA ILE A 89 -49.85 0.18 18.12
C ILE A 89 -49.52 1.05 16.89
N VAL A 90 -50.41 1.96 16.51
CA VAL A 90 -50.27 2.79 15.29
C VAL A 90 -49.32 3.97 15.47
N LEU A 91 -49.18 4.51 16.69
CA LEU A 91 -48.34 5.69 16.91
C LEU A 91 -46.84 5.45 16.60
N PRO A 92 -46.20 4.34 17.04
CA PRO A 92 -44.82 4.05 16.69
C PRO A 92 -44.57 3.87 15.19
N THR A 93 -45.48 3.21 14.46
CA THR A 93 -45.37 3.04 12.99
C THR A 93 -45.52 4.37 12.27
N THR A 94 -46.45 5.22 12.73
CA THR A 94 -46.65 6.58 12.21
C THR A 94 -45.42 7.45 12.39
N ILE A 95 -44.83 7.46 13.59
CA ILE A 95 -43.58 8.20 13.87
C ILE A 95 -42.45 7.69 12.98
N TYR A 96 -42.32 6.36 12.81
CA TYR A 96 -41.34 5.77 11.93
C TYR A 96 -41.53 6.18 10.47
N PHE A 97 -42.76 6.24 9.97
CA PHE A 97 -43.05 6.72 8.62
C PHE A 97 -42.74 8.20 8.44
N ILE A 98 -43.07 9.05 9.41
CA ILE A 98 -42.70 10.48 9.38
C ILE A 98 -41.18 10.64 9.28
N GLN A 99 -40.42 9.90 10.09
CA GLN A 99 -38.95 9.90 10.03
C GLN A 99 -38.45 9.37 8.69
N THR A 100 -39.05 8.31 8.16
CA THR A 100 -38.68 7.74 6.86
C THR A 100 -38.95 8.73 5.74
N ILE A 101 -40.13 9.36 5.66
CA ILE A 101 -40.48 10.37 4.65
C ILE A 101 -39.52 11.56 4.72
N GLY A 102 -39.17 12.01 5.93
CA GLY A 102 -38.16 13.06 6.13
C GLY A 102 -36.80 12.69 5.52
N ASN A 103 -36.44 11.41 5.56
CA ASN A 103 -35.19 10.87 5.02
C ASN A 103 -35.29 10.37 3.56
N TYR A 104 -36.50 10.22 3.01
CA TYR A 104 -36.79 9.62 1.70
C TYR A 104 -36.53 10.57 0.52
N ASP A 105 -36.12 11.81 0.79
CA ASP A 105 -35.99 12.87 -0.20
C ASP A 105 -34.99 12.56 -1.34
N GLU A 106 -34.91 13.45 -2.34
CA GLU A 106 -34.03 13.45 -3.52
C GLU A 106 -32.57 13.09 -3.19
N GLN A 107 -32.17 13.38 -1.95
CA GLN A 107 -30.95 12.93 -1.32
C GLN A 107 -30.69 11.43 -1.43
N LEU A 108 -31.69 10.54 -1.43
CA LEU A 108 -31.47 9.11 -1.35
C LEU A 108 -30.94 8.54 -2.68
N LYS A 109 -31.52 8.98 -3.80
CA LYS A 109 -31.03 8.64 -5.14
C LYS A 109 -29.73 9.37 -5.47
N GLU A 110 -29.63 10.66 -5.11
CA GLU A 110 -28.39 11.41 -5.29
C GLU A 110 -27.24 10.87 -4.44
N LYS A 111 -27.48 10.56 -3.16
CA LYS A 111 -26.49 9.91 -2.27
C LYS A 111 -26.07 8.56 -2.82
N LYS A 112 -27.01 7.74 -3.28
CA LYS A 112 -26.67 6.45 -3.91
C LYS A 112 -25.74 6.63 -5.11
N GLN A 113 -26.06 7.58 -5.99
CA GLN A 113 -25.25 7.86 -7.17
C GLN A 113 -23.87 8.43 -6.79
N ARG A 114 -23.84 9.44 -5.90
CA ARG A 114 -22.60 10.03 -5.38
C ARG A 114 -21.72 8.99 -4.71
N HIS A 115 -22.28 8.12 -3.87
CA HIS A 115 -21.55 7.05 -3.21
C HIS A 115 -21.01 6.02 -4.20
N LYS A 116 -21.77 5.66 -5.24
CA LYS A 116 -21.26 4.77 -6.30
C LYS A 116 -20.09 5.41 -7.06
N GLU A 117 -20.18 6.71 -7.36
CA GLU A 117 -19.12 7.48 -7.99
C GLU A 117 -17.89 7.61 -7.09
N GLU A 118 -18.07 7.89 -5.80
CA GLU A 118 -17.01 7.94 -4.78
C GLU A 118 -16.30 6.59 -4.64
N VAL A 119 -17.05 5.48 -4.54
CA VAL A 119 -16.48 4.12 -4.49
C VAL A 119 -15.65 3.83 -5.73
N ASN A 120 -16.17 4.10 -6.92
CA ASN A 120 -15.44 3.86 -8.17
C ASN A 120 -14.19 4.73 -8.27
N LYS A 121 -14.29 6.01 -7.88
CA LYS A 121 -13.18 6.95 -7.85
C LYS A 121 -12.08 6.46 -6.89
N LEU A 122 -12.46 6.07 -5.67
CA LEU A 122 -11.53 5.54 -4.67
C LEU A 122 -10.83 4.26 -5.15
N ILE A 123 -11.56 3.34 -5.78
CA ILE A 123 -10.98 2.11 -6.36
C ILE A 123 -9.99 2.45 -7.48
N SER A 124 -10.32 3.41 -8.35
CA SER A 124 -9.41 3.86 -9.42
C SER A 124 -8.14 4.49 -8.87
N GLU A 125 -8.26 5.46 -7.96
CA GLU A 125 -7.12 6.12 -7.30
C GLU A 125 -6.22 5.12 -6.57
N TYR A 126 -6.85 4.14 -5.90
CA TYR A 126 -6.17 3.05 -5.22
C TYR A 126 -5.36 2.19 -6.19
N ASN A 127 -5.99 1.71 -7.27
CA ASN A 127 -5.35 0.86 -8.26
C ASN A 127 -4.20 1.58 -8.98
N GLU A 128 -4.37 2.87 -9.28
CA GLU A 128 -3.34 3.70 -9.90
C GLU A 128 -2.13 3.87 -8.98
N THR A 129 -2.36 4.19 -7.70
CA THR A 129 -1.29 4.38 -6.70
C THR A 129 -0.48 3.10 -6.50
N VAL A 130 -1.16 1.94 -6.40
CA VAL A 130 -0.49 0.64 -6.24
C VAL A 130 0.32 0.29 -7.49
N ALA A 131 -0.24 0.53 -8.69
CA ALA A 131 0.45 0.23 -9.94
C ALA A 131 1.70 1.11 -10.15
N ASP A 132 1.62 2.39 -9.80
CA ASP A 132 2.74 3.33 -9.90
C ASP A 132 3.87 2.98 -8.92
N LEU A 133 3.51 2.67 -7.67
CA LEU A 133 4.46 2.19 -6.66
C LEU A 133 5.16 0.92 -7.14
N GLN A 134 4.41 -0.06 -7.64
CA GLN A 134 4.96 -1.32 -8.13
C GLN A 134 5.90 -1.11 -9.32
N ARG A 135 5.52 -0.27 -10.29
CA ARG A 135 6.37 0.04 -11.45
C ARG A 135 7.66 0.74 -11.03
N THR A 136 7.57 1.70 -10.12
CA THR A 136 8.73 2.44 -9.62
C THR A 136 9.69 1.51 -8.87
N CYS A 137 9.17 0.67 -7.97
CA CYS A 137 9.98 -0.33 -7.26
C CYS A 137 10.63 -1.33 -8.22
N GLN A 138 9.89 -1.84 -9.21
CA GLN A 138 10.44 -2.78 -10.22
C GLN A 138 11.56 -2.14 -11.02
N ASN A 139 11.31 -0.98 -11.64
CA ASN A 139 12.29 -0.29 -12.47
C ASN A 139 13.59 0.01 -11.70
N LEU A 140 13.47 0.50 -10.48
CA LEU A 140 14.65 0.86 -9.69
C LEU A 140 15.37 -0.38 -9.15
N THR A 141 14.66 -1.44 -8.74
CA THR A 141 15.27 -2.71 -8.32
C THR A 141 16.01 -3.36 -9.48
N GLU A 142 15.43 -3.40 -10.67
CA GLU A 142 16.08 -3.92 -11.88
C GLU A 142 17.31 -3.10 -12.25
N THR A 143 17.20 -1.77 -12.20
CA THR A 143 18.33 -0.86 -12.48
C THR A 143 19.45 -1.05 -11.47
N ALA A 144 19.14 -1.06 -10.17
CA ALA A 144 20.12 -1.23 -9.11
C ALA A 144 20.80 -2.62 -9.16
N ASN A 145 20.03 -3.68 -9.37
CA ASN A 145 20.57 -5.04 -9.47
C ASN A 145 21.41 -5.24 -10.73
N GLY A 146 20.94 -4.72 -11.88
CA GLY A 146 21.67 -4.79 -13.14
C GLY A 146 22.98 -4.02 -13.06
N PHE A 147 22.95 -2.81 -12.49
CA PHE A 147 24.11 -1.98 -12.26
C PHE A 147 25.12 -2.65 -11.31
N ALA A 148 24.69 -3.08 -10.13
CA ALA A 148 25.54 -3.75 -9.16
C ALA A 148 26.17 -5.03 -9.73
N ALA A 149 25.36 -5.90 -10.33
CA ALA A 149 25.87 -7.15 -10.89
C ALA A 149 26.90 -6.92 -12.00
N THR A 150 26.65 -5.96 -12.90
CA THR A 150 27.58 -5.69 -14.01
C THR A 150 28.88 -5.08 -13.50
N CYS A 151 28.78 -4.03 -12.68
CA CYS A 151 29.94 -3.32 -12.18
C CYS A 151 30.78 -4.18 -11.23
N PHE A 152 30.19 -4.89 -10.27
CA PHE A 152 30.97 -5.71 -9.33
C PHE A 152 31.62 -6.92 -10.00
N ASN A 153 30.93 -7.58 -10.94
CA ASN A 153 31.55 -8.67 -11.69
C ASN A 153 32.69 -8.17 -12.57
N GLN A 154 32.53 -7.01 -13.21
CA GLN A 154 33.60 -6.39 -14.00
C GLN A 154 34.81 -6.04 -13.14
N GLN A 155 34.60 -5.40 -11.98
CA GLN A 155 35.69 -5.04 -11.06
C GLN A 155 36.37 -6.28 -10.46
N SER A 156 35.59 -7.29 -10.06
CA SER A 156 36.13 -8.57 -9.57
C SER A 156 36.94 -9.29 -10.64
N SER A 157 36.46 -9.35 -11.88
CA SER A 157 37.18 -9.95 -13.01
C SER A 157 38.48 -9.20 -13.28
N SER A 158 38.41 -7.86 -13.39
CA SER A 158 39.61 -7.04 -13.61
C SER A 158 40.64 -7.22 -12.51
N PHE A 159 40.21 -7.40 -11.26
CA PHE A 159 41.12 -7.65 -10.15
C PHE A 159 41.71 -9.08 -10.18
N LYS A 160 40.94 -10.09 -10.59
CA LYS A 160 41.47 -11.45 -10.83
C LYS A 160 42.55 -11.44 -11.90
N ASP A 161 42.34 -10.70 -12.99
CA ASP A 161 43.32 -10.60 -14.07
C ASP A 161 44.59 -9.88 -13.60
N PHE A 162 44.44 -8.80 -12.82
CA PHE A 162 45.55 -8.15 -12.13
C PHE A 162 46.35 -9.13 -11.25
N LEU A 163 45.68 -9.91 -10.39
CA LEU A 163 46.36 -10.86 -9.51
C LEU A 163 47.09 -11.97 -10.28
N LYS A 164 46.51 -12.48 -11.37
CA LYS A 164 47.16 -13.47 -12.24
C LYS A 164 48.40 -12.89 -12.90
N GLN A 165 48.28 -11.67 -13.42
CA GLN A 165 49.39 -10.98 -14.06
C GLN A 165 50.56 -10.77 -13.10
N ILE A 166 50.29 -10.27 -11.88
CA ILE A 166 51.32 -10.10 -10.84
C ILE A 166 51.93 -11.45 -10.43
N LYS A 167 51.12 -12.50 -10.35
CA LYS A 167 51.59 -13.87 -10.06
C LYS A 167 52.57 -14.37 -11.14
N ASP A 168 52.28 -14.15 -12.42
CA ASP A 168 53.11 -14.61 -13.54
C ASP A 168 54.50 -13.94 -13.53
N ILE A 169 54.59 -12.72 -12.98
CA ILE A 169 55.83 -11.95 -12.86
C ILE A 169 56.38 -11.91 -11.43
N ALA A 170 55.88 -12.75 -10.51
CA ALA A 170 56.22 -12.70 -9.09
C ALA A 170 57.72 -12.82 -8.81
N GLN A 171 58.48 -13.47 -9.69
CA GLN A 171 59.95 -13.57 -9.61
C GLN A 171 60.68 -12.21 -9.66
N TYR A 172 60.05 -11.18 -10.24
CA TYR A 172 60.59 -9.82 -10.31
C TYR A 172 60.22 -8.97 -9.09
N TYR A 173 59.50 -9.54 -8.11
CA TYR A 173 59.10 -8.90 -6.87
C TYR A 173 59.96 -9.40 -5.69
N VAL A 174 61.27 -9.13 -5.76
CA VAL A 174 62.25 -9.60 -4.76
C VAL A 174 62.25 -8.74 -3.49
N GLU A 175 61.88 -7.47 -3.60
CA GLU A 175 61.97 -6.51 -2.51
C GLU A 175 60.86 -6.73 -1.47
N PRO A 176 61.22 -6.85 -0.16
CA PRO A 176 60.24 -7.10 0.91
C PRO A 176 59.28 -5.92 1.13
N GLU A 177 59.71 -4.70 0.80
CA GLU A 177 58.87 -3.51 0.84
C GLU A 177 57.75 -3.60 -0.21
N LEU A 178 58.06 -4.09 -1.41
CA LEU A 178 57.08 -4.24 -2.49
C LEU A 178 55.99 -5.25 -2.11
N LEU A 179 56.37 -6.36 -1.47
CA LEU A 179 55.41 -7.33 -0.92
C LEU A 179 54.50 -6.67 0.13
N THR A 180 55.06 -5.80 0.98
CA THR A 180 54.31 -5.14 2.06
C THR A 180 53.29 -4.15 1.50
N GLU A 181 53.70 -3.31 0.53
CA GLU A 181 52.80 -2.36 -0.11
C GLU A 181 51.76 -3.04 -1.00
N LEU A 182 52.12 -4.11 -1.72
CA LEU A 182 51.16 -4.89 -2.50
C LEU A 182 50.13 -5.58 -1.58
N ARG A 183 50.56 -6.09 -0.42
CA ARG A 183 49.65 -6.65 0.58
C ARG A 183 48.66 -5.59 1.05
N ARG A 184 49.14 -4.41 1.46
CA ARG A 184 48.29 -3.29 1.90
C ARG A 184 47.28 -2.91 0.81
N PHE A 185 47.71 -2.85 -0.44
CA PHE A 185 46.84 -2.54 -1.58
C PHE A 185 45.73 -3.58 -1.78
N ILE A 186 46.09 -4.87 -1.79
CA ILE A 186 45.12 -5.97 -1.90
C ILE A 186 44.15 -5.95 -0.72
N GLN A 187 44.64 -5.62 0.49
CA GLN A 187 43.80 -5.54 1.67
C GLN A 187 42.75 -4.42 1.54
N GLN A 188 43.17 -3.22 1.16
CA GLN A 188 42.26 -2.10 0.91
C GLN A 188 41.23 -2.43 -0.19
N TRP A 189 41.61 -3.17 -1.22
CA TRP A 189 40.69 -3.63 -2.25
C TRP A 189 39.61 -4.54 -1.67
N PHE A 190 39.98 -5.54 -0.85
CA PHE A 190 39.01 -6.43 -0.22
C PHE A 190 38.10 -5.70 0.77
N GLU A 191 38.62 -4.77 1.56
CA GLU A 191 37.82 -3.92 2.46
C GLU A 191 36.80 -3.09 1.68
N THR A 192 37.25 -2.43 0.61
CA THR A 192 36.41 -1.59 -0.24
C THR A 192 35.33 -2.44 -0.94
N PHE A 193 35.74 -3.56 -1.54
CA PHE A 193 34.83 -4.45 -2.26
C PHE A 193 33.81 -5.10 -1.32
N SER A 194 34.24 -5.61 -0.17
CA SER A 194 33.33 -6.25 0.80
C SER A 194 32.39 -5.26 1.48
N GLY A 195 32.80 -4.00 1.65
CA GLY A 195 31.95 -2.92 2.16
C GLY A 195 30.68 -2.69 1.33
N THR A 196 30.69 -3.09 0.06
CA THR A 196 29.54 -2.94 -0.86
C THR A 196 28.43 -3.95 -0.65
N LEU A 197 28.75 -5.07 0.00
CA LEU A 197 27.83 -6.17 0.15
C LEU A 197 26.72 -5.75 1.10
N ILE A 198 25.47 -6.10 0.77
CA ILE A 198 24.31 -5.77 1.60
C ILE A 198 24.55 -6.21 3.05
N ASN A 199 25.10 -7.41 3.22
CA ASN A 199 25.48 -7.97 4.52
C ASN A 199 26.98 -8.31 4.54
N PRO A 200 27.86 -7.38 4.94
CA PRO A 200 29.30 -7.63 4.97
C PRO A 200 29.62 -8.69 6.03
N ARG A 201 28.93 -8.67 7.18
CA ARG A 201 29.18 -9.60 8.29
C ARG A 201 28.88 -11.07 7.98
N SER A 202 27.96 -11.33 7.05
CA SER A 202 27.64 -12.71 6.63
C SER A 202 28.47 -13.15 5.42
N SER A 203 29.34 -12.30 4.89
CA SER A 203 30.12 -12.62 3.71
C SER A 203 31.31 -13.48 4.11
N PRO A 204 31.45 -14.72 3.57
CA PRO A 204 32.61 -15.57 3.82
C PRO A 204 33.92 -14.95 3.31
N LEU A 205 33.84 -13.93 2.43
CA LEU A 205 34.99 -13.14 2.01
C LEU A 205 35.66 -12.40 3.18
N LEU A 206 34.89 -12.04 4.20
CA LEU A 206 35.36 -11.24 5.32
C LEU A 206 35.88 -12.07 6.50
N GLU A 207 35.78 -13.39 6.43
CA GLU A 207 36.23 -14.26 7.51
C GLU A 207 37.74 -14.54 7.43
N ASP A 208 38.50 -13.91 8.33
CA ASP A 208 39.96 -14.05 8.52
C ASP A 208 40.83 -13.73 7.29
N TRP A 209 40.32 -12.94 6.35
CA TRP A 209 41.06 -12.61 5.12
C TRP A 209 42.31 -11.80 5.42
N ASP A 210 42.25 -10.88 6.38
CA ASP A 210 43.36 -10.06 6.86
C ASP A 210 44.48 -10.94 7.41
N VAL A 211 44.14 -11.89 8.29
CA VAL A 211 45.07 -12.85 8.88
C VAL A 211 45.68 -13.76 7.81
N LYS A 212 44.88 -14.23 6.84
CA LYS A 212 45.34 -15.08 5.74
C LYS A 212 46.36 -14.35 4.86
N LEU A 213 46.09 -13.10 4.47
CA LEU A 213 47.01 -12.30 3.64
C LEU A 213 48.29 -11.90 4.40
N MET A 214 48.20 -11.65 5.71
CA MET A 214 49.37 -11.34 6.55
C MET A 214 50.34 -12.51 6.71
N ARG A 215 49.85 -13.76 6.60
CA ARG A 215 50.68 -14.98 6.66
C ARG A 215 51.47 -15.24 5.37
N CYS A 216 51.14 -14.58 4.27
CA CYS A 216 51.83 -14.78 2.99
C CYS A 216 53.24 -14.17 3.03
N THR A 217 54.26 -15.00 2.83
CA THR A 217 55.68 -14.60 2.82
C THR A 217 56.23 -14.29 1.44
N SER A 218 55.47 -14.55 0.37
CA SER A 218 55.85 -14.27 -1.02
C SER A 218 54.68 -13.68 -1.80
N VAL A 219 54.98 -12.94 -2.87
CA VAL A 219 53.96 -12.37 -3.78
C VAL A 219 53.11 -13.46 -4.41
N GLN A 220 53.71 -14.58 -4.82
CA GLN A 220 52.97 -15.71 -5.37
C GLN A 220 51.95 -16.27 -4.37
N ALA A 221 52.36 -16.51 -3.11
CA ALA A 221 51.45 -17.00 -2.07
C ALA A 221 50.33 -16.00 -1.75
N LEU A 222 50.64 -14.69 -1.80
CA LEU A 222 49.67 -13.62 -1.62
C LEU A 222 48.61 -13.61 -2.73
N CYS A 223 49.04 -13.66 -4.00
CA CYS A 223 48.14 -13.72 -5.17
C CYS A 223 47.29 -15.00 -5.18
N ASP A 224 47.89 -16.16 -4.89
CA ASP A 224 47.15 -17.44 -4.83
C ASP A 224 46.07 -17.44 -3.75
N THR A 225 46.39 -16.88 -2.57
CA THR A 225 45.43 -16.74 -1.48
C THR A 225 44.30 -15.80 -1.87
N ALA A 226 44.61 -14.64 -2.44
CA ALA A 226 43.63 -13.67 -2.91
C ALA A 226 42.71 -14.22 -4.02
N LEU A 227 43.29 -14.91 -5.01
CA LEU A 227 42.54 -15.57 -6.09
C LEU A 227 41.59 -16.63 -5.54
N LYS A 228 42.06 -17.49 -4.64
CA LYS A 228 41.22 -18.52 -4.00
C LYS A 228 40.04 -17.90 -3.24
N MET A 229 40.27 -16.79 -2.54
CA MET A 229 39.19 -16.05 -1.87
C MET A 229 38.15 -15.53 -2.89
N LEU A 230 38.60 -14.91 -3.99
CA LEU A 230 37.72 -14.41 -5.05
C LEU A 230 37.00 -15.51 -5.86
N GLU A 231 37.54 -16.73 -5.92
CA GLU A 231 36.90 -17.88 -6.53
C GLU A 231 35.83 -18.50 -5.63
N SER A 232 36.09 -18.52 -4.32
CA SER A 232 35.10 -18.97 -3.33
C SER A 232 33.90 -18.02 -3.22
N PHE A 233 34.10 -16.75 -3.58
CA PHE A 233 33.05 -15.76 -3.54
C PHE A 233 32.16 -15.84 -4.77
N LYS A 234 30.94 -16.33 -4.56
CA LYS A 234 29.83 -16.07 -5.48
C LYS A 234 29.17 -14.78 -5.03
N VAL A 235 29.13 -13.78 -5.91
CA VAL A 235 28.25 -12.61 -5.73
C VAL A 235 26.83 -13.15 -5.75
N ASP A 236 26.28 -13.45 -4.57
CA ASP A 236 24.86 -13.73 -4.47
C ASP A 236 24.16 -12.49 -4.98
N ARG A 237 23.40 -12.66 -6.06
CA ARG A 237 22.62 -11.55 -6.61
C ARG A 237 21.76 -11.07 -5.46
N PRO A 238 21.86 -9.78 -5.07
CA PRO A 238 21.00 -9.26 -4.03
C PRO A 238 19.57 -9.43 -4.49
N ARG A 239 18.90 -10.47 -3.99
CA ARG A 239 17.45 -10.54 -4.03
C ARG A 239 17.04 -9.61 -2.92
N PHE A 240 16.75 -8.37 -3.30
CA PHE A 240 15.78 -7.60 -2.55
C PHE A 240 14.54 -8.47 -2.53
N GLU A 241 14.34 -9.19 -1.42
CA GLU A 241 13.11 -9.90 -1.17
C GLU A 241 12.03 -8.85 -1.33
N GLN A 242 11.16 -9.03 -2.33
CA GLN A 242 9.92 -8.27 -2.38
C GLN A 242 9.22 -8.59 -1.06
N THR A 243 9.34 -7.67 -0.10
CA THR A 243 8.75 -7.78 1.21
C THR A 243 7.24 -7.87 1.03
N GLY A 244 6.74 -9.10 0.94
CA GLY A 244 5.37 -9.42 0.59
C GLY A 244 5.00 -9.01 -0.82
N SER A 245 4.90 -9.98 -1.74
CA SER A 245 4.09 -9.75 -2.94
C SER A 245 2.70 -9.32 -2.46
N ILE A 246 2.31 -8.09 -2.82
CA ILE A 246 0.97 -7.52 -2.55
C ILE A 246 -0.14 -8.39 -3.20
N GLU A 247 0.24 -9.38 -4.01
CA GLU A 247 -0.67 -10.29 -4.71
C GLU A 247 -1.52 -11.18 -3.79
N ASP A 248 -1.10 -11.47 -2.55
CA ASP A 248 -1.94 -12.25 -1.61
C ASP A 248 -3.06 -11.43 -0.94
N GLY A 249 -3.03 -10.11 -1.12
CA GLY A 249 -4.20 -9.26 -0.91
C GLY A 249 -5.13 -9.38 -2.12
N GLY A 250 -5.66 -10.58 -2.35
CA GLY A 250 -6.48 -10.93 -3.51
C GLY A 250 -7.37 -9.76 -3.94
N MET A 251 -7.19 -9.34 -5.20
CA MET A 251 -7.90 -8.23 -5.80
C MET A 251 -9.36 -8.24 -5.34
N VAL A 252 -9.78 -7.10 -4.78
CA VAL A 252 -11.19 -6.75 -4.50
C VAL A 252 -11.92 -6.53 -5.85
N ALA A 253 -11.65 -7.36 -6.84
CA ALA A 253 -12.26 -7.33 -8.16
C ALA A 253 -13.51 -8.21 -8.22
N GLN A 254 -13.79 -9.04 -7.20
CA GLN A 254 -15.11 -9.62 -7.05
C GLN A 254 -16.02 -8.60 -6.36
N SER A 255 -16.43 -7.60 -7.13
CA SER A 255 -17.57 -6.78 -6.81
C SER A 255 -18.75 -7.73 -6.50
N PRO A 256 -19.30 -7.75 -5.26
CA PRO A 256 -20.39 -8.64 -4.89
C PRO A 256 -21.66 -8.47 -5.74
N GLN A 257 -21.68 -7.46 -6.61
CA GLN A 257 -22.80 -7.11 -7.48
C GLN A 257 -22.92 -7.98 -8.75
N GLN A 258 -21.89 -8.74 -9.15
CA GLN A 258 -21.99 -9.55 -10.38
C GLN A 258 -22.82 -10.84 -10.25
N ALA A 259 -23.10 -11.32 -9.03
CA ALA A 259 -23.90 -12.54 -8.84
C ALA A 259 -25.42 -12.34 -9.05
N HIS A 260 -25.91 -11.10 -9.27
CA HIS A 260 -27.36 -10.82 -9.29
C HIS A 260 -27.94 -10.28 -10.61
N GLN A 261 -27.17 -10.17 -11.70
CA GLN A 261 -27.65 -9.51 -12.93
C GLN A 261 -28.40 -10.41 -13.95
N GLY A 262 -28.77 -11.65 -13.60
CA GLY A 262 -29.25 -12.64 -14.57
C GLY A 262 -30.77 -12.86 -14.75
N PHE A 263 -31.69 -12.19 -14.05
CA PHE A 263 -33.13 -12.53 -14.16
C PHE A 263 -34.07 -11.33 -14.27
N GLY A 264 -34.79 -11.26 -15.41
CA GLY A 264 -35.61 -10.13 -15.82
C GLY A 264 -36.88 -9.87 -14.99
N GLY A 265 -37.11 -8.58 -14.71
CA GLY A 265 -38.40 -7.90 -14.92
C GLY A 265 -39.55 -8.12 -13.95
N ARG A 266 -39.39 -8.85 -12.84
CA ARG A 266 -40.42 -8.95 -11.79
C ARG A 266 -39.93 -8.32 -10.49
N CYS A 267 -40.78 -7.49 -9.88
CA CYS A 267 -40.58 -6.92 -8.54
C CYS A 267 -40.32 -8.08 -7.57
N ARG A 268 -39.04 -8.33 -7.26
CA ARG A 268 -38.60 -9.49 -6.47
C ARG A 268 -38.26 -8.95 -5.09
N MET A 269 -39.18 -9.13 -4.16
CA MET A 269 -38.87 -9.03 -2.73
C MET A 269 -37.82 -10.10 -2.43
N SER A 270 -36.57 -9.71 -2.26
CA SER A 270 -35.47 -10.67 -2.03
C SER A 270 -35.56 -11.31 -0.65
N TRP A 271 -36.29 -10.67 0.26
CA TRP A 271 -36.49 -11.09 1.63
C TRP A 271 -37.60 -12.13 1.81
N VAL A 272 -38.50 -12.32 0.83
CA VAL A 272 -39.47 -13.44 0.83
C VAL A 272 -39.21 -14.31 -0.38
N THR A 273 -39.00 -15.60 -0.13
CA THR A 273 -38.93 -16.59 -1.21
C THR A 273 -39.91 -17.72 -0.92
N CYS A 274 -40.88 -17.90 -1.81
CA CYS A 274 -41.77 -19.07 -1.77
C CYS A 274 -41.11 -20.21 -2.54
N GLY A 275 -40.66 -21.24 -1.85
CA GLY A 275 -39.99 -22.41 -2.39
C GLY A 275 -40.88 -23.65 -2.40
N ARG A 276 -40.49 -24.67 -3.17
CA ARG A 276 -41.06 -26.03 -3.05
C ARG A 276 -40.56 -26.67 -1.75
N PHE A 277 -41.43 -27.39 -1.06
CA PHE A 277 -41.22 -28.02 0.26
C PHE A 277 -39.79 -28.57 0.43
N GLY A 278 -38.99 -27.90 1.26
CA GLY A 278 -37.67 -28.36 1.72
C GLY A 278 -37.65 -28.40 3.24
N CYS A 279 -37.08 -29.44 3.83
CA CYS A 279 -37.04 -29.63 5.28
C CYS A 279 -36.26 -28.51 5.98
N CYS A 280 -36.76 -28.06 7.13
CA CYS A 280 -36.31 -26.88 7.88
C CYS A 280 -34.83 -26.97 8.32
N ARG A 281 -33.93 -26.30 7.62
CA ARG A 281 -32.54 -26.10 8.08
C ARG A 281 -32.28 -24.61 8.31
N ARG A 282 -31.98 -24.25 9.57
CA ARG A 282 -31.56 -22.88 9.91
C ARG A 282 -30.15 -22.65 9.39
N GLU A 283 -30.00 -21.71 8.47
CA GLU A 283 -28.71 -21.27 7.95
C GLU A 283 -28.35 -19.97 8.68
N ARG A 284 -27.30 -20.02 9.50
CA ARG A 284 -26.79 -18.84 10.21
C ARG A 284 -25.69 -18.23 9.35
N SER A 285 -25.72 -16.92 9.14
CA SER A 285 -24.61 -16.22 8.49
C SER A 285 -23.50 -15.93 9.52
N ASP A 286 -22.24 -16.16 9.15
CA ASP A 286 -21.05 -15.88 9.98
C ASP A 286 -20.72 -14.37 10.11
N SER A 287 -21.67 -13.50 9.82
CA SER A 287 -21.52 -12.06 10.06
C SER A 287 -21.40 -11.77 11.56
N VAL A 288 -20.47 -10.88 11.94
CA VAL A 288 -20.24 -10.43 13.33
C VAL A 288 -21.52 -9.98 14.05
N ASN A 289 -22.49 -9.41 13.32
CA ASN A 289 -23.75 -8.93 13.88
C ASN A 289 -24.89 -9.97 13.89
N GLY A 290 -24.64 -11.20 13.43
CA GLY A 290 -25.63 -12.28 13.34
C GLY A 290 -26.79 -12.04 12.36
N MET A 291 -26.67 -11.05 11.46
CA MET A 291 -27.67 -10.68 10.45
C MET A 291 -27.05 -10.78 9.05
N PRO A 292 -27.77 -11.28 8.03
CA PRO A 292 -29.22 -11.55 8.00
C PRO A 292 -29.63 -12.90 8.59
N VAL A 293 -30.79 -12.96 9.24
CA VAL A 293 -31.36 -14.21 9.78
C VAL A 293 -32.44 -14.72 8.83
N THR A 294 -32.34 -15.99 8.46
CA THR A 294 -33.37 -16.65 7.66
C THR A 294 -34.27 -17.51 8.56
N PHE A 295 -35.58 -17.28 8.47
CA PHE A 295 -36.62 -18.12 9.03
C PHE A 295 -37.30 -18.93 7.91
N LEU A 296 -37.62 -20.19 8.20
CA LEU A 296 -38.30 -21.09 7.27
C LEU A 296 -39.66 -21.45 7.89
N PHE A 297 -40.74 -21.06 7.22
CA PHE A 297 -42.12 -21.37 7.60
C PHE A 297 -42.77 -22.17 6.47
N GLY A 298 -42.59 -23.50 6.48
CA GLY A 298 -43.12 -24.39 5.45
C GLY A 298 -42.56 -24.07 4.05
N CYS A 299 -43.41 -23.57 3.15
CA CYS A 299 -43.02 -23.17 1.80
C CYS A 299 -42.48 -21.73 1.71
N VAL A 300 -42.50 -20.95 2.80
CA VAL A 300 -42.06 -19.56 2.82
C VAL A 300 -40.73 -19.42 3.55
N LYS A 301 -39.73 -18.88 2.86
CA LYS A 301 -38.43 -18.50 3.42
C LYS A 301 -38.39 -16.98 3.59
N LEU A 302 -38.35 -16.54 4.85
CA LEU A 302 -38.33 -15.14 5.26
C LEU A 302 -36.91 -14.77 5.71
N ARG A 303 -36.26 -13.83 5.03
CA ARG A 303 -34.92 -13.36 5.35
C ARG A 303 -34.99 -11.97 5.98
N VAL A 304 -34.73 -11.89 7.28
CA VAL A 304 -34.66 -10.62 8.01
C VAL A 304 -33.30 -10.00 7.79
N LEU A 305 -33.29 -8.83 7.15
CA LEU A 305 -32.08 -8.16 6.65
C LEU A 305 -31.40 -7.30 7.73
N SER A 306 -32.19 -6.64 8.58
CA SER A 306 -31.70 -5.75 9.63
C SER A 306 -32.70 -5.69 10.80
N ARG A 307 -32.32 -5.02 11.90
CA ARG A 307 -33.22 -4.81 13.05
C ARG A 307 -34.44 -3.98 12.69
N SER A 308 -34.28 -2.95 11.84
CA SER A 308 -35.40 -2.15 11.35
C SER A 308 -36.39 -2.97 10.51
N HIS A 309 -35.87 -3.91 9.70
CA HIS A 309 -36.73 -4.85 8.98
C HIS A 309 -37.54 -5.73 9.94
N ALA A 310 -36.88 -6.25 10.99
CA ALA A 310 -37.56 -7.05 12.01
C ALA A 310 -38.70 -6.26 12.70
N ASN A 311 -38.47 -4.99 13.01
CA ASN A 311 -39.49 -4.12 13.60
C ASN A 311 -40.66 -3.87 12.65
N LEU A 312 -40.41 -3.67 11.35
CA LEU A 312 -41.46 -3.54 10.34
C LEU A 312 -42.27 -4.83 10.15
N LEU A 313 -41.60 -6.00 10.16
CA LEU A 313 -42.27 -7.30 10.10
C LEU A 313 -43.11 -7.55 11.36
N PHE A 314 -42.63 -7.12 12.52
CA PHE A 314 -43.39 -7.19 13.77
C PHE A 314 -44.61 -6.26 13.74
N ALA A 315 -44.44 -5.03 13.24
CA ALA A 315 -45.53 -4.09 13.05
C ALA A 315 -46.61 -4.64 12.11
N PHE A 316 -46.21 -5.22 10.97
CA PHE A 316 -47.09 -5.92 10.04
C PHE A 316 -47.91 -7.03 10.73
N LEU A 317 -47.26 -7.88 11.53
CA LEU A 317 -47.97 -8.92 12.27
C LEU A 317 -48.92 -8.35 13.33
N ALA A 318 -48.54 -7.26 14.01
CA ALA A 318 -49.38 -6.58 14.99
C ALA A 318 -50.61 -5.93 14.34
N ASP A 319 -50.43 -5.30 13.17
CA ASP A 319 -51.50 -4.68 12.39
C ASP A 319 -52.51 -5.74 11.91
N ILE A 320 -52.06 -6.91 11.44
CA ILE A 320 -52.97 -8.03 11.09
C ILE A 320 -53.82 -8.45 12.31
N LEU A 321 -53.21 -8.61 13.48
CA LEU A 321 -53.95 -8.96 14.70
C LEU A 321 -54.96 -7.87 15.07
N LEU A 322 -54.60 -6.60 14.88
CA LEU A 322 -55.49 -5.47 15.12
C LEU A 322 -56.65 -5.41 14.11
N ILE A 323 -56.41 -5.72 12.83
CA ILE A 323 -57.47 -5.82 11.80
C ILE A 323 -58.49 -6.89 12.21
N VAL A 324 -58.03 -8.08 12.64
CA VAL A 324 -58.92 -9.16 13.09
C VAL A 324 -59.71 -8.75 14.33
N PHE A 325 -59.06 -8.05 15.26
CA PHE A 325 -59.70 -7.55 16.48
C PHE A 325 -60.79 -6.50 16.17
N GLU A 326 -60.48 -5.50 15.34
CA GLU A 326 -61.43 -4.44 14.98
C GLU A 326 -62.61 -5.00 14.19
N ALA A 327 -62.37 -5.95 13.28
CA ALA A 327 -63.40 -6.67 12.55
C ALA A 327 -64.35 -7.44 13.48
N TYR A 328 -63.83 -8.05 14.54
CA TYR A 328 -64.65 -8.75 15.54
C TYR A 328 -65.49 -7.78 16.40
N THR A 329 -65.05 -6.53 16.54
CA THR A 329 -65.76 -5.51 17.33
C THR A 329 -66.70 -4.62 16.52
N ASP A 330 -66.87 -4.88 15.22
CA ASP A 330 -67.72 -4.14 14.28
C ASP A 330 -67.43 -2.62 14.17
N ARG A 331 -66.19 -2.21 14.44
CA ARG A 331 -65.75 -0.81 14.36
C ARG A 331 -65.21 -0.48 12.98
N TRP A 332 -66.12 -0.32 12.02
CA TRP A 332 -65.77 -0.06 10.61
C TRP A 332 -64.80 1.12 10.36
N PRO A 333 -64.90 2.27 11.04
CA PRO A 333 -63.96 3.37 10.81
C PRO A 333 -62.52 3.02 11.21
N SER A 334 -62.34 2.47 12.42
CA SER A 334 -61.04 2.00 12.91
C SER A 334 -60.48 0.88 12.03
N PHE A 335 -61.34 -0.06 11.63
CA PHE A 335 -60.97 -1.14 10.72
C PHE A 335 -60.41 -0.65 9.38
N ILE A 336 -61.07 0.31 8.71
CA ILE A 336 -60.59 0.88 7.45
C ILE A 336 -59.24 1.57 7.63
N LEU A 337 -59.05 2.29 8.73
CA LEU A 337 -57.81 3.02 9.01
C LEU A 337 -56.63 2.08 9.28
N VAL A 338 -56.85 0.99 10.01
CA VAL A 338 -55.80 -0.03 10.23
C VAL A 338 -55.44 -0.71 8.91
N ILE A 339 -56.40 -0.98 8.02
CA ILE A 339 -56.10 -1.49 6.66
C ILE A 339 -55.22 -0.53 5.86
N LEU A 340 -55.49 0.77 5.95
CA LEU A 340 -54.65 1.79 5.28
C LEU A 340 -53.23 1.83 5.87
N ASN A 341 -53.09 1.76 7.21
CA ASN A 341 -51.78 1.68 7.86
C ASN A 341 -51.01 0.41 7.43
N GLU A 342 -51.68 -0.73 7.41
CA GLU A 342 -51.12 -2.01 6.98
C GLU A 342 -50.65 -1.98 5.52
N ALA A 343 -51.44 -1.40 4.61
CA ALA A 343 -51.03 -1.22 3.22
C ALA A 343 -49.73 -0.40 3.10
N CYS A 344 -49.50 0.54 4.03
CA CYS A 344 -48.29 1.36 4.07
C CYS A 344 -47.10 0.59 4.64
N VAL A 345 -47.29 -0.20 5.71
CA VAL A 345 -46.27 -1.13 6.22
C VAL A 345 -45.85 -2.11 5.13
N VAL A 346 -46.80 -2.73 4.43
CA VAL A 346 -46.54 -3.66 3.31
C VAL A 346 -45.77 -2.98 2.19
N SER A 347 -46.10 -1.74 1.85
CA SER A 347 -45.38 -0.99 0.81
C SER A 347 -43.96 -0.66 1.23
N MET A 348 -43.76 -0.30 2.50
CA MET A 348 -42.43 -0.12 3.08
C MET A 348 -41.61 -1.42 3.09
N LEU A 349 -42.22 -2.54 3.46
CA LEU A 349 -41.58 -3.86 3.38
C LEU A 349 -41.22 -4.24 1.95
N ALA A 350 -42.09 -3.93 0.98
CA ALA A 350 -41.85 -4.16 -0.44
C ALA A 350 -40.61 -3.39 -0.94
N CYS A 351 -40.43 -2.16 -0.46
CA CYS A 351 -39.32 -1.28 -0.85
C CYS A 351 -38.13 -1.32 0.11
N PHE A 352 -38.18 -2.14 1.16
CA PHE A 352 -37.12 -2.24 2.17
C PHE A 352 -35.77 -2.61 1.55
N ASP A 353 -35.78 -3.43 0.50
CA ASP A 353 -34.58 -3.82 -0.25
C ASP A 353 -33.81 -2.59 -0.76
N HIS A 354 -34.51 -1.53 -1.20
CA HIS A 354 -33.87 -0.31 -1.68
C HIS A 354 -33.22 0.50 -0.57
N ILE A 355 -33.88 0.63 0.59
CA ILE A 355 -33.33 1.32 1.76
C ILE A 355 -32.08 0.58 2.28
N ASN A 356 -32.15 -0.75 2.32
CA ASN A 356 -31.02 -1.57 2.76
C ASN A 356 -29.82 -1.51 1.80
N GLU A 357 -30.05 -1.30 0.50
CA GLU A 357 -28.98 -1.14 -0.50
C GLU A 357 -28.07 0.06 -0.20
N ILE A 358 -28.63 1.17 0.28
CA ILE A 358 -27.83 2.37 0.60
C ILE A 358 -27.01 2.17 1.86
N ALA A 359 -27.61 1.59 2.91
CA ALA A 359 -26.86 1.22 4.11
C ALA A 359 -25.73 0.22 3.80
N GLN A 360 -25.89 -0.63 2.77
CA GLN A 360 -24.80 -1.48 2.29
C GLN A 360 -23.70 -0.69 1.56
N LEU A 361 -24.05 0.29 0.73
CA LEU A 361 -23.08 1.16 0.06
C LEU A 361 -22.27 2.00 1.07
N GLU A 362 -22.90 2.54 2.10
CA GLU A 362 -22.19 3.27 3.17
C GLU A 362 -21.18 2.38 3.89
N ARG A 363 -21.54 1.13 4.20
CA ARG A 363 -20.59 0.15 4.75
C ARG A 363 -19.46 -0.17 3.79
N GLN A 364 -19.75 -0.27 2.49
CA GLN A 364 -18.71 -0.51 1.49
C GLN A 364 -17.73 0.66 1.40
N ILE A 365 -18.22 1.90 1.46
CA ILE A 365 -17.36 3.09 1.54
C ILE A 365 -16.43 2.99 2.74
N HIS A 366 -16.98 2.72 3.93
CA HIS A 366 -16.15 2.65 5.13
C HIS A 366 -15.08 1.56 5.06
N VAL A 367 -15.41 0.38 4.50
CA VAL A 367 -14.43 -0.69 4.28
C VAL A 367 -13.34 -0.29 3.27
N ILE A 368 -13.70 0.46 2.22
CA ILE A 368 -12.74 0.96 1.23
C ILE A 368 -11.85 2.05 1.83
N GLU A 369 -12.40 2.94 2.64
CA GLU A 369 -11.64 3.96 3.37
C GLU A 369 -10.62 3.32 4.32
N GLN A 370 -11.02 2.30 5.08
CA GLN A 370 -10.11 1.55 5.94
C GLN A 370 -8.97 0.91 5.13
N ARG A 371 -9.29 0.28 3.99
CA ARG A 371 -8.28 -0.32 3.09
C ARG A 371 -7.37 0.73 2.45
N LYS A 372 -7.86 1.94 2.21
CA LYS A 372 -7.06 3.06 1.71
C LYS A 372 -6.00 3.46 2.74
N GLU A 373 -6.37 3.49 4.02
CA GLU A 373 -5.41 3.77 5.10
C GLU A 373 -4.39 2.65 5.24
N ASP A 374 -4.80 1.37 5.19
CA ASP A 374 -3.88 0.24 5.21
C ASP A 374 -2.85 0.29 4.06
N VAL A 375 -3.27 0.70 2.86
CA VAL A 375 -2.35 0.86 1.73
C VAL A 375 -1.48 2.10 1.84
N ARG A 376 -1.98 3.17 2.45
CA ARG A 376 -1.16 4.33 2.78
C ARG A 376 -0.04 3.93 3.73
N GLN A 377 -0.36 3.18 4.79
CA GLN A 377 0.63 2.64 5.72
C GLN A 377 1.66 1.76 4.98
N ARG A 378 1.21 0.82 4.14
CA ARG A 378 2.12 -0.03 3.34
C ARG A 378 2.99 0.77 2.37
N ARG A 379 2.45 1.87 1.80
CA ARG A 379 3.21 2.78 0.95
C ARG A 379 4.31 3.48 1.76
N ASP A 380 4.00 3.91 2.98
CA ASP A 380 4.97 4.56 3.85
C ASP A 380 6.08 3.58 4.28
N GLU A 381 5.72 2.34 4.64
CA GLU A 381 6.66 1.23 4.92
C GLU A 381 7.54 0.88 3.70
N ALA A 382 6.93 0.85 2.51
CA ALA A 382 7.65 0.64 1.25
C ALA A 382 8.59 1.81 0.94
N THR A 383 8.18 3.05 1.22
CA THR A 383 9.00 4.26 1.04
C THR A 383 10.18 4.29 2.02
N GLU A 384 9.98 3.83 3.26
CA GLU A 384 11.08 3.68 4.22
C GLU A 384 12.07 2.60 3.77
N SER A 385 11.57 1.43 3.37
CA SER A 385 12.40 0.35 2.82
C SER A 385 13.14 0.81 1.56
N TRP A 386 12.47 1.65 0.75
CA TRP A 386 13.03 2.25 -0.44
C TRP A 386 14.21 3.18 -0.15
N SER A 387 14.10 4.00 0.90
CA SER A 387 15.19 4.89 1.31
C SER A 387 16.49 4.14 1.63
N LYS A 388 16.40 2.89 2.10
CA LYS A 388 17.55 2.01 2.36
C LYS A 388 18.21 1.52 1.05
N VAL A 389 17.42 1.25 0.02
CA VAL A 389 17.93 0.88 -1.32
C VAL A 389 18.63 2.08 -1.96
N GLU A 390 18.04 3.26 -1.86
CA GLU A 390 18.64 4.50 -2.34
C GLU A 390 19.98 4.80 -1.64
N GLN A 391 20.04 4.63 -0.31
CA GLN A 391 21.29 4.76 0.46
C GLN A 391 22.37 3.80 -0.03
N LEU A 392 22.00 2.54 -0.31
CA LEU A 392 22.94 1.56 -0.85
C LEU A 392 23.42 1.94 -2.25
N HIS A 393 22.53 2.42 -3.10
CA HIS A 393 22.89 2.91 -4.42
C HIS A 393 23.83 4.12 -4.34
N ASP A 394 23.58 5.06 -3.43
CA ASP A 394 24.48 6.19 -3.17
C ASP A 394 25.86 5.72 -2.67
N LEU A 395 25.90 4.75 -1.76
CA LEU A 395 27.15 4.13 -1.28
C LEU A 395 27.92 3.49 -2.45
N TRP A 396 27.25 2.81 -3.38
CA TRP A 396 27.93 2.27 -4.55
C TRP A 396 28.45 3.37 -5.47
N LYS A 397 27.59 4.34 -5.78
CA LYS A 397 27.88 5.40 -6.75
C LYS A 397 28.97 6.36 -6.28
N TYR A 398 28.91 6.81 -5.03
CA TYR A 398 29.75 7.90 -4.53
C TYR A 398 30.88 7.46 -3.60
N ARG A 399 30.93 6.18 -3.23
CA ARG A 399 32.00 5.66 -2.38
C ARG A 399 32.71 4.53 -3.09
N THR A 400 31.98 3.44 -3.36
CA THR A 400 32.69 2.21 -3.70
C THR A 400 33.20 2.17 -5.13
N LEU A 401 32.34 2.42 -6.12
CA LEU A 401 32.75 2.31 -7.51
C LEU A 401 33.93 3.25 -7.83
N PRO A 402 33.91 4.52 -7.41
CA PRO A 402 35.05 5.40 -7.60
C PRO A 402 36.34 4.87 -6.96
N SER A 403 36.28 4.34 -5.72
CA SER A 403 37.45 3.73 -5.07
C SER A 403 37.97 2.51 -5.84
N LEU A 404 37.09 1.61 -6.28
CA LEU A 404 37.48 0.44 -7.08
C LEU A 404 38.05 0.85 -8.45
N MET A 405 37.53 1.92 -9.04
CA MET A 405 38.03 2.45 -10.30
C MET A 405 39.42 3.08 -10.18
N ILE A 406 39.68 3.81 -9.09
CA ILE A 406 41.02 4.32 -8.78
C ILE A 406 42.00 3.16 -8.62
N MET A 407 41.62 2.14 -7.84
CA MET A 407 42.42 0.91 -7.72
C MET A 407 42.65 0.25 -9.08
N GLY A 408 41.63 0.18 -9.94
CA GLY A 408 41.75 -0.30 -11.31
C GLY A 408 42.76 0.49 -12.16
N LYS A 409 42.89 1.80 -11.94
CA LYS A 409 43.92 2.63 -12.58
C LYS A 409 45.31 2.37 -12.01
N VAL A 410 45.41 2.20 -10.69
CA VAL A 410 46.66 1.78 -10.02
C VAL A 410 47.16 0.46 -10.61
N HIS A 411 46.28 -0.51 -10.86
CA HIS A 411 46.64 -1.77 -11.52
C HIS A 411 47.28 -1.55 -12.90
N LYS A 412 46.67 -0.68 -13.73
CA LYS A 412 47.15 -0.41 -15.10
C LYS A 412 48.52 0.25 -15.12
N GLU A 413 48.74 1.22 -14.25
CA GLU A 413 50.02 1.92 -14.13
C GLU A 413 51.10 1.03 -13.50
N LEU A 414 50.76 0.23 -12.49
CA LEU A 414 51.70 -0.75 -11.92
C LEU A 414 52.15 -1.76 -12.99
N HIS A 415 51.23 -2.23 -13.82
CA HIS A 415 51.57 -3.11 -14.93
C HIS A 415 52.51 -2.42 -15.95
N ALA A 416 52.30 -1.14 -16.25
CA ALA A 416 53.20 -0.40 -17.14
C ALA A 416 54.63 -0.32 -16.57
N LEU A 417 54.76 -0.07 -15.26
CA LEU A 417 56.04 -0.10 -14.54
C LEU A 417 56.67 -1.49 -14.54
N ASP A 418 55.88 -2.55 -14.40
CA ASP A 418 56.36 -3.93 -14.49
C ASP A 418 56.94 -4.24 -15.88
N VAL A 419 56.25 -3.85 -16.95
CA VAL A 419 56.73 -4.02 -18.33
C VAL A 419 58.03 -3.23 -18.56
N GLN A 420 58.12 -2.01 -18.04
CA GLN A 420 59.34 -1.20 -18.12
C GLN A 420 60.50 -1.86 -17.38
N ARG A 421 60.28 -2.37 -16.17
CA ARG A 421 61.29 -3.06 -15.35
C ARG A 421 61.77 -4.33 -16.02
N MET A 422 60.85 -5.15 -16.55
CA MET A 422 61.21 -6.34 -17.30
C MET A 422 62.05 -5.99 -18.54
N SER A 423 61.67 -4.94 -19.28
CA SER A 423 62.42 -4.52 -20.47
C SER A 423 63.83 -4.03 -20.14
N ALA A 424 64.00 -3.32 -19.02
CA ALA A 424 65.30 -2.87 -18.53
C ALA A 424 66.22 -4.05 -18.15
N LEU A 425 65.67 -5.05 -17.46
CA LEU A 425 66.39 -6.28 -17.10
C LEU A 425 66.84 -7.07 -18.34
N HIS A 426 65.96 -7.22 -19.34
CA HIS A 426 66.34 -7.89 -20.60
C HIS A 426 67.40 -7.13 -21.39
N SER A 427 67.47 -5.81 -21.23
CA SER A 427 68.48 -4.96 -21.87
C SER A 427 69.81 -4.92 -21.10
N GLY A 428 69.91 -5.61 -19.95
CA GLY A 428 71.08 -5.57 -19.07
C GLY A 428 71.31 -4.21 -18.39
N ASN A 429 70.30 -3.35 -18.35
CA ASN A 429 70.41 -2.04 -17.70
C ASN A 429 69.92 -2.12 -16.25
N ASP A 430 70.79 -2.64 -15.37
CA ASP A 430 70.50 -2.80 -13.94
C ASP A 430 70.39 -1.46 -13.18
N GLN A 431 70.73 -0.34 -13.82
CA GLN A 431 70.69 1.00 -13.18
C GLN A 431 69.31 1.65 -13.13
N VAL A 432 68.28 1.05 -13.71
CA VAL A 432 66.92 1.61 -13.63
C VAL A 432 66.39 1.45 -12.21
N GLU A 433 66.17 2.57 -11.51
CA GLU A 433 65.57 2.60 -10.17
C GLU A 433 64.17 1.98 -10.20
N ASP A 434 63.87 1.09 -9.25
CA ASP A 434 62.56 0.44 -9.17
C ASP A 434 61.53 1.40 -8.55
N GLN A 435 60.73 2.03 -9.41
CA GLN A 435 59.73 3.01 -8.98
C GLN A 435 58.47 2.37 -8.39
N ARG A 436 58.31 1.04 -8.47
CA ARG A 436 57.06 0.35 -8.11
C ARG A 436 56.74 0.47 -6.62
N VAL A 437 57.74 0.40 -5.74
CA VAL A 437 57.55 0.55 -4.29
C VAL A 437 57.01 1.93 -3.94
N ASN A 438 57.68 2.98 -4.45
CA ASN A 438 57.28 4.37 -4.20
C ASN A 438 55.90 4.67 -4.79
N PHE A 439 55.61 4.13 -5.98
CA PHE A 439 54.30 4.25 -6.61
C PHE A 439 53.20 3.59 -5.78
N LEU A 440 53.37 2.33 -5.35
CA LEU A 440 52.39 1.62 -4.54
C LEU A 440 52.19 2.27 -3.18
N ARG A 441 53.26 2.72 -2.52
CA ARG A 441 53.17 3.45 -1.25
C ARG A 441 52.31 4.71 -1.40
N ARG A 442 52.60 5.52 -2.43
CA ARG A 442 51.82 6.72 -2.74
C ARG A 442 50.36 6.39 -3.04
N ALA A 443 50.10 5.34 -3.83
CA ALA A 443 48.75 4.90 -4.13
C ALA A 443 47.98 4.45 -2.87
N ASN A 444 48.61 3.67 -1.99
CA ASN A 444 48.03 3.21 -0.74
C ASN A 444 47.69 4.36 0.22
N ASP A 445 48.60 5.32 0.37
CA ASP A 445 48.39 6.51 1.21
C ASP A 445 47.23 7.36 0.67
N CYS A 446 47.17 7.50 -0.66
CA CYS A 446 46.12 8.22 -1.36
C CYS A 446 44.74 7.57 -1.18
N LEU A 447 44.67 6.25 -1.28
CA LEU A 447 43.45 5.47 -1.04
C LEU A 447 42.99 5.58 0.42
N GLU A 448 43.90 5.57 1.39
CA GLU A 448 43.54 5.77 2.80
C GLU A 448 43.01 7.17 3.07
N VAL A 449 43.63 8.20 2.50
CA VAL A 449 43.13 9.58 2.60
C VAL A 449 41.71 9.66 2.05
N THR A 450 41.47 9.03 0.90
CA THR A 450 40.15 8.97 0.26
C THR A 450 39.14 8.25 1.14
N GLN A 451 39.50 7.10 1.71
CA GLN A 451 38.62 6.35 2.61
C GLN A 451 38.29 7.15 3.87
N ARG A 452 39.26 7.87 4.44
CA ARG A 452 39.03 8.76 5.60
C ARG A 452 38.08 9.91 5.25
N GLN A 453 38.23 10.54 4.08
CA GLN A 453 37.33 11.60 3.61
C GLN A 453 35.92 11.10 3.36
N LEU A 454 35.79 9.88 2.82
CA LEU A 454 34.50 9.23 2.63
C LEU A 454 33.83 8.85 3.96
N GLY A 455 34.54 8.83 5.10
CA GLY A 455 34.00 8.50 6.42
C GLY A 455 33.83 7.00 6.66
N ASP A 456 33.22 6.60 7.78
CA ASP A 456 32.98 5.18 8.08
C ASP A 456 31.87 4.62 7.17
N LEU A 457 32.02 3.37 6.73
CA LEU A 457 31.03 2.64 5.95
C LEU A 457 29.70 2.49 6.70
N GLN A 458 29.73 2.40 8.04
CA GLN A 458 28.51 2.29 8.85
C GLN A 458 27.65 3.55 8.74
N ASP A 459 28.27 4.72 8.64
CA ASP A 459 27.53 5.96 8.57
C ASP A 459 26.71 6.06 7.28
N TRP A 460 27.27 5.59 6.16
CA TRP A 460 26.56 5.56 4.87
C TRP A 460 25.35 4.62 4.85
N ARG A 461 25.35 3.59 5.71
CA ARG A 461 24.23 2.65 5.86
C ARG A 461 23.13 3.19 6.77
N GLY A 462 23.46 4.16 7.62
CA GLY A 462 22.51 4.77 8.56
C GLY A 462 21.96 6.10 8.09
N GLN A 463 22.68 6.82 7.24
CA GLN A 463 22.35 8.19 6.85
C GLN A 463 22.59 8.41 5.35
N GLN A 464 21.65 9.10 4.70
CA GLN A 464 21.85 9.54 3.32
C GLN A 464 22.96 10.61 3.27
N PRO A 465 23.84 10.58 2.27
CA PRO A 465 24.80 11.65 2.06
C PRO A 465 24.06 12.96 1.82
N ARG A 466 24.55 14.05 2.42
CA ARG A 466 23.98 15.38 2.17
C ARG A 466 24.02 15.71 0.68
N LYS A 467 22.94 16.33 0.19
CA LYS A 467 22.84 16.75 -1.22
C LYS A 467 23.99 17.67 -1.64
N GLU A 468 24.36 18.63 -0.79
CA GLU A 468 25.49 19.55 -1.03
C GLU A 468 26.83 18.81 -1.23
N TRP A 469 27.06 17.75 -0.45
CA TRP A 469 28.25 16.91 -0.59
C TRP A 469 28.21 16.12 -1.90
N LYS A 470 27.05 15.57 -2.28
CA LYS A 470 26.87 14.86 -3.55
C LYS A 470 27.12 15.77 -4.75
N ASP A 471 26.66 17.02 -4.68
CA ASP A 471 26.74 18.00 -5.76
C ASP A 471 28.16 18.60 -5.90
N THR A 472 28.96 18.56 -4.84
CA THR A 472 30.36 19.03 -4.83
C THR A 472 31.32 17.85 -4.98
N PHE A 473 31.85 17.34 -3.85
CA PHE A 473 32.84 16.28 -3.82
C PHE A 473 32.37 15.00 -4.53
N GLY A 474 31.08 14.67 -4.41
CA GLY A 474 30.51 13.51 -5.10
C GLY A 474 30.63 13.60 -6.63
N GLN A 475 30.48 14.79 -7.21
CA GLN A 475 30.66 14.98 -8.66
C GLN A 475 32.13 14.99 -9.07
N GLU A 476 33.01 15.59 -8.26
CA GLU A 476 34.45 15.57 -8.50
C GLU A 476 34.99 14.13 -8.54
N LEU A 477 34.55 13.32 -7.58
CA LEU A 477 34.94 11.93 -7.42
C LEU A 477 34.41 11.04 -8.56
N LEU A 478 33.24 11.38 -9.15
CA LEU A 478 32.78 10.79 -10.40
C LEU A 478 33.61 11.26 -11.60
N GLY A 479 34.00 12.53 -11.64
CA GLY A 479 34.88 13.08 -12.68
C GLY A 479 36.25 12.40 -12.75
N TRP A 480 36.73 11.84 -11.63
CA TRP A 480 37.95 11.04 -11.60
C TRP A 480 37.89 9.77 -12.43
N GLU A 481 36.72 9.31 -12.87
CA GLU A 481 36.59 8.22 -13.84
C GLU A 481 37.39 8.53 -15.12
N HIS A 482 37.37 9.78 -15.58
CA HIS A 482 38.02 10.19 -16.83
C HIS A 482 39.40 10.84 -16.65
N ALA A 483 39.76 11.26 -15.44
CA ALA A 483 41.07 11.87 -15.15
C ALA A 483 42.23 10.86 -15.26
N SER A 484 43.46 11.32 -15.52
CA SER A 484 44.64 10.44 -15.44
C SER A 484 44.91 10.05 -13.98
N LEU A 485 45.60 8.92 -13.74
CA LEU A 485 45.90 8.52 -12.37
C LEU A 485 46.77 9.58 -11.66
N ASN A 486 47.73 10.19 -12.36
CA ASN A 486 48.59 11.23 -11.80
C ASN A 486 47.79 12.48 -11.40
N ASP A 487 46.77 12.85 -12.17
CA ASP A 487 45.87 13.96 -11.82
C ASP A 487 45.05 13.62 -10.57
N VAL A 488 44.56 12.38 -10.46
CA VAL A 488 43.83 11.92 -9.28
C VAL A 488 44.73 11.92 -8.04
N LEU A 489 45.92 11.33 -8.14
CA LEU A 489 46.88 11.28 -7.03
C LEU A 489 47.30 12.69 -6.56
N SER A 490 47.56 13.61 -7.50
CA SER A 490 47.92 14.98 -7.16
C SER A 490 46.75 15.79 -6.57
N THR A 491 45.52 15.56 -7.06
CA THR A 491 44.31 16.21 -6.52
C THR A 491 44.03 15.75 -5.09
N MET A 492 44.22 14.46 -4.79
CA MET A 492 44.01 13.90 -3.46
C MET A 492 45.07 14.35 -2.44
N GLU A 493 46.25 14.75 -2.90
CA GLU A 493 47.29 15.37 -2.07
C GLU A 493 46.96 16.83 -1.71
N ASP A 494 46.00 17.48 -2.38
CA ASP A 494 45.60 18.85 -2.06
C ASP A 494 44.95 18.92 -0.66
N PRO A 495 45.54 19.66 0.31
CA PRO A 495 44.98 19.81 1.64
C PRO A 495 43.57 20.42 1.68
N ARG A 496 43.12 21.06 0.58
CA ARG A 496 41.77 21.61 0.47
C ARG A 496 40.71 20.52 0.43
N MET A 497 41.01 19.38 -0.18
CA MET A 497 40.09 18.22 -0.23
C MET A 497 39.82 17.65 1.16
N LEU A 498 40.79 17.76 2.07
CA LEU A 498 40.66 17.31 3.47
C LEU A 498 39.72 18.18 4.33
N ARG A 499 39.22 19.32 3.82
CA ARG A 499 38.42 20.26 4.64
C ARG A 499 36.91 20.02 4.58
N LEU A 500 36.42 19.22 3.64
CA LEU A 500 35.00 18.92 3.58
C LEU A 500 34.65 17.88 4.66
N PRO A 501 33.65 18.14 5.52
CA PRO A 501 33.23 17.16 6.49
C PRO A 501 32.71 15.90 5.78
N PRO A 502 32.86 14.71 6.40
CA PRO A 502 32.35 13.48 5.81
C PRO A 502 30.84 13.60 5.57
N PRO A 503 30.30 12.88 4.57
CA PRO A 503 28.93 13.04 4.05
C PRO A 503 27.83 12.90 5.11
N THR A 504 28.15 12.24 6.22
CA THR A 504 27.27 11.83 7.31
C THR A 504 27.55 12.57 8.62
N ALA A 505 28.48 13.53 8.64
CA ALA A 505 28.72 14.34 9.84
C ALA A 505 27.42 15.08 10.22
N THR A 506 27.07 15.15 11.50
CA THR A 506 25.91 15.91 11.98
C THR A 506 26.22 17.42 11.93
N PRO A 507 25.31 18.30 11.45
CA PRO A 507 25.56 19.74 11.43
C PRO A 507 25.76 20.25 12.87
N GLY A 508 26.93 20.80 13.17
CA GLY A 508 27.25 21.36 14.49
C GLY A 508 28.12 20.48 15.39
N ALA A 509 28.48 19.26 14.98
CA ALA A 509 29.59 18.55 15.59
C ALA A 509 30.89 19.23 15.14
N SER A 510 31.34 20.25 15.89
CA SER A 510 32.65 20.84 15.64
C SER A 510 33.73 19.76 15.73
N PRO A 511 34.76 19.74 14.86
CA PRO A 511 35.85 18.77 14.89
C PRO A 511 36.75 18.82 16.14
N GLY A 512 36.30 19.44 17.23
CA GLY A 512 37.08 19.67 18.43
C GLY A 512 36.79 18.62 19.50
N ALA A 513 37.83 17.87 19.86
CA ALA A 513 37.91 16.94 20.99
C ALA A 513 37.39 15.51 20.74
N THR A 514 37.93 14.80 19.75
CA THR A 514 38.13 13.35 19.92
C THR A 514 39.13 13.14 21.05
N GLY A 515 38.63 12.88 22.25
CA GLY A 515 39.43 12.39 23.36
C GLY A 515 40.13 11.11 22.92
N SER A 516 41.46 11.10 23.04
CA SER A 516 42.30 9.91 22.94
C SER A 516 41.79 8.86 23.94
N GLY A 517 40.96 7.93 23.48
CA GLY A 517 40.66 6.73 24.24
C GLY A 517 41.96 5.95 24.49
N PRO A 518 42.13 5.31 25.65
CA PRO A 518 43.35 4.58 25.96
C PRO A 518 43.57 3.45 24.95
N PRO A 519 44.84 3.10 24.63
CA PRO A 519 45.16 2.06 23.68
C PRO A 519 44.54 0.74 24.14
N ARG A 520 43.79 0.08 23.24
CA ARG A 520 43.35 -1.30 23.44
C ARG A 520 44.60 -2.19 23.51
N ALA A 521 44.73 -2.89 24.64
CA ALA A 521 45.72 -3.94 24.87
C ALA A 521 45.31 -5.25 24.19
#